data_AF-A0A0L0VJV1-F1
#
_entry.id   AF-A0A0L0VJV1-F1
#
_cell.length_a   1.000
_cell.length_b   1.000
_cell.length_c   1.000
_cell.angle_alpha   90.00
_cell.angle_beta   90.00
_cell.angle_gamma   90.00
#
_symmetry.space_group_name_H-M   'P 1'
#
loop_
_entity.id
_entity.type
_entity.pdbx_description
1 polymer ?
#
loop_
_entity_poly.entity_id
_entity_poly.type
_entity_poly.pdbx_seq_one_letter_code
_entity_poly.pdbx_strand_id
1 'polypeptide(L)'
;MAVEINQLSIDPITAHACNGERTQSAVCENSNQVKIYEKSEAKPGPGNTTSSWTSIHTLSDHDKVVTSIDWAPRRNQIVKASQD
;
A
#
# COMPACT_ATOMS: atom_id res chain seq x y z
N MET A 1 12.34 5.95 -16.62
CA MET A 1 11.90 5.85 -15.21
C MET A 1 12.88 4.96 -14.48
N ALA A 2 13.47 5.42 -13.38
CA ALA A 2 14.34 4.56 -12.56
C ALA A 2 13.46 3.57 -11.79
N VAL A 3 13.96 2.34 -11.60
CA VAL A 3 13.31 1.34 -10.75
C VAL A 3 13.62 1.69 -9.29
N GLU A 4 12.59 1.74 -8.46
CA GLU A 4 12.69 1.92 -7.02
C GLU A 4 12.18 0.65 -6.34
N ILE A 5 12.96 0.09 -5.42
CA ILE A 5 12.59 -1.13 -4.67
C ILE A 5 12.42 -0.72 -3.22
N ASN A 6 11.22 -0.91 -2.68
CA ASN A 6 10.89 -0.60 -1.29
C ASN A 6 10.28 -1.82 -0.61
N GLN A 7 10.68 -2.08 0.62
CA GLN A 7 10.08 -3.10 1.46
C GLN A 7 8.95 -2.49 2.29
N LEU A 8 7.71 -2.94 2.07
CA LEU A 8 6.50 -2.44 2.74
C LEU A 8 6.05 -3.35 3.90
N SER A 9 6.22 -4.66 3.71
CA SER A 9 5.85 -5.69 4.68
C SER A 9 6.80 -6.88 4.62
N ILE A 10 6.83 -7.68 5.68
CA ILE A 10 7.47 -8.99 5.71
C ILE A 10 6.49 -10.11 5.33
N ASP A 11 5.19 -9.83 5.41
CA ASP A 11 4.13 -10.79 5.13
C ASP A 11 3.80 -10.83 3.63
N PRO A 12 3.26 -11.95 3.12
CA PRO A 12 2.86 -12.06 1.71
C PRO A 12 1.81 -11.01 1.33
N ILE A 13 2.09 -10.24 0.29
CA ILE A 13 1.14 -9.26 -0.26
C ILE A 13 0.20 -9.97 -1.23
N THR A 14 -1.10 -10.00 -0.91
CA THR A 14 -2.13 -10.63 -1.78
C THR A 14 -2.78 -9.64 -2.73
N ALA A 15 -2.90 -8.38 -2.33
CA ALA A 15 -3.46 -7.30 -3.15
C ALA A 15 -2.78 -5.97 -2.81
N HIS A 16 -2.66 -5.10 -3.81
CA HIS A 16 -2.13 -3.76 -3.64
C HIS A 16 -2.70 -2.79 -4.68
N ALA A 17 -2.81 -1.51 -4.34
CA ALA A 17 -3.21 -0.45 -5.26
C ALA A 17 -2.57 0.88 -4.84
N CYS A 18 -2.15 1.71 -5.80
CA CYS A 18 -1.55 3.01 -5.53
C CYS A 18 -2.51 4.14 -5.88
N ASN A 19 -2.40 5.27 -5.19
CA ASN A 19 -3.12 6.48 -5.56
C ASN A 19 -2.60 7.06 -6.90
N GLY A 20 -3.36 7.97 -7.52
CA GLY A 20 -3.00 8.57 -8.81
C GLY A 20 -1.64 9.26 -8.82
N GLU A 21 -1.27 9.91 -7.70
CA GLU A 21 0.00 10.63 -7.53
C GLU A 21 1.18 9.72 -7.18
N ARG A 22 0.95 8.42 -6.96
CA ARG A 22 1.94 7.42 -6.51
C ARG A 22 2.70 7.79 -5.24
N THR A 23 2.08 8.60 -4.39
CA THR A 23 2.59 8.98 -3.06
C THR A 23 2.06 8.06 -1.96
N GLN A 24 0.96 7.35 -2.21
CA GLN A 24 0.34 6.45 -1.25
C GLN A 24 0.00 5.10 -1.91
N SER A 25 0.08 4.03 -1.12
CA SER A 25 -0.18 2.67 -1.56
C SER A 25 -0.97 1.90 -0.51
N ALA A 26 -2.09 1.32 -0.92
CA ALA A 26 -2.90 0.42 -0.12
C ALA A 26 -2.41 -1.01 -0.35
N VAL A 27 -2.15 -1.75 0.73
CA VAL A 27 -1.56 -3.09 0.70
C VAL A 27 -2.35 -4.02 1.62
N CYS A 28 -2.68 -5.20 1.12
CA CYS A 28 -3.20 -6.31 1.91
C CYS A 28 -2.08 -7.32 2.17
N GLU A 29 -1.80 -7.56 3.44
CA GLU A 29 -0.77 -8.50 3.93
C GLU A 29 -1.38 -9.89 4.21
N ASN A 30 -2.10 -10.44 3.23
CA ASN A 30 -2.82 -11.72 3.38
C ASN A 30 -3.75 -11.73 4.61
N SER A 31 -4.39 -10.60 4.89
CA SER A 31 -5.23 -10.38 6.07
C SER A 31 -6.62 -9.87 5.66
N ASN A 32 -7.52 -9.74 6.63
CA ASN A 32 -8.78 -9.03 6.47
C ASN A 32 -8.62 -7.50 6.53
N GLN A 33 -7.39 -7.03 6.78
CA GLN A 33 -7.06 -5.61 6.92
C GLN A 33 -6.27 -5.11 5.72
N VAL A 34 -6.54 -3.86 5.34
CA VAL A 34 -5.77 -3.13 4.31
C VAL A 34 -5.04 -1.99 4.97
N LYS A 35 -3.70 -1.97 4.85
CA LYS A 35 -2.85 -0.90 5.34
C LYS A 35 -2.59 0.11 4.24
N ILE A 36 -2.73 1.39 4.54
CA ILE A 36 -2.35 2.48 3.64
C ILE A 36 -0.99 2.99 4.08
N TYR A 37 -0.02 2.85 3.19
CA TYR A 37 1.32 3.39 3.35
C TYR A 37 1.45 4.71 2.59
N GLU A 38 2.14 5.66 3.21
CA GLU A 38 2.53 6.92 2.59
C GLU A 38 4.04 6.94 2.37
N LYS A 39 4.43 7.41 1.18
CA LYS A 39 5.82 7.64 0.79
C LYS A 39 6.31 8.91 1.49
N SER A 40 7.18 8.74 2.47
CA SER A 40 7.90 9.85 3.10
C SER A 40 9.17 10.19 2.32
N GLU A 41 9.64 11.44 2.45
CA GLU A 41 10.80 11.93 1.71
C GLU A 41 12.00 10.98 1.88
N ALA A 42 12.61 10.63 0.75
CA ALA A 42 13.72 9.70 0.72
C ALA A 42 14.90 10.31 1.49
N LYS A 43 15.26 9.69 2.61
CA LYS A 43 16.45 10.09 3.36
C LYS A 43 17.67 9.65 2.54
N PRO A 44 18.64 10.55 2.26
CA PRO A 44 19.87 10.14 1.60
C PRO A 44 20.63 9.16 2.51
N GLY A 45 20.67 7.90 2.09
CA GLY A 45 21.48 6.84 2.69
C GLY A 45 22.56 6.35 1.70
N PRO A 46 23.62 5.68 2.19
CA PRO A 46 24.70 5.21 1.33
C PRO A 46 24.20 4.08 0.40
N GLY A 47 24.10 4.37 -0.90
CA GLY A 47 24.00 3.36 -1.96
C GLY A 47 22.64 3.19 -2.65
N ASN A 48 21.54 3.73 -2.12
CA ASN A 48 20.26 3.83 -2.83
C ASN A 48 19.37 4.92 -2.22
N THR A 49 18.54 5.55 -3.05
CA THR A 49 17.46 6.42 -2.57
C THR A 49 16.31 5.51 -2.15
N THR A 50 16.37 4.98 -0.92
CA THR A 50 15.24 4.21 -0.36
C THR A 50 14.20 5.21 0.14
N SER A 51 13.04 5.22 -0.51
CA SER A 51 11.91 5.99 0.02
C SER A 51 11.37 5.26 1.23
N SER A 52 11.26 5.96 2.34
CA SER A 52 10.68 5.39 3.55
C SER A 52 9.17 5.34 3.38
N TRP A 53 8.56 4.17 3.55
CA TRP A 53 7.11 4.03 3.55
C TRP A 53 6.63 3.84 4.98
N THR A 54 5.63 4.61 5.38
CA THR A 54 5.06 4.53 6.74
C THR A 54 3.57 4.23 6.64
N SER A 55 3.10 3.25 7.40
CA SER A 55 1.66 2.93 7.48
C SER A 55 0.95 4.06 8.20
N ILE A 56 0.12 4.81 7.50
CA ILE A 56 -0.64 5.93 8.06
C ILE A 56 -2.01 5.47 8.57
N HIS A 57 -2.66 4.53 7.89
CA HIS A 57 -4.01 4.07 8.21
C HIS A 57 -4.14 2.55 8.05
N THR A 58 -5.04 1.96 8.82
CA THR A 58 -5.46 0.56 8.70
C THR A 58 -6.97 0.51 8.55
N LEU A 59 -7.45 -0.11 7.48
CA LEU A 59 -8.87 -0.31 7.22
C LEU A 59 -9.23 -1.77 7.55
N SER A 60 -10.13 -1.97 8.51
CA SER A 60 -10.44 -3.28 9.10
C SER A 60 -11.95 -3.55 9.12
N ASP A 61 -12.60 -3.42 7.96
CA ASP A 61 -14.06 -3.57 7.83
C ASP A 61 -14.50 -5.01 7.51
N HIS A 62 -13.59 -5.85 7.02
CA HIS A 62 -13.89 -7.22 6.60
C HIS A 62 -13.57 -8.21 7.72
N ASP A 63 -14.34 -9.28 7.79
CA ASP A 63 -14.05 -10.41 8.69
C ASP A 63 -13.19 -11.47 8.01
N LYS A 64 -13.20 -11.52 6.66
CA LYS A 64 -12.43 -12.45 5.85
C LYS A 64 -11.31 -11.75 5.07
N VAL A 65 -10.43 -12.55 4.48
CA VAL A 65 -9.26 -12.06 3.74
C VAL A 65 -9.68 -11.17 2.56
N VAL A 66 -9.03 -10.02 2.45
CA VAL A 66 -9.21 -9.13 1.30
C VAL A 66 -8.50 -9.74 0.10
N THR A 67 -9.23 -9.86 -1.00
CA THR A 67 -8.78 -10.51 -2.24
C THR A 67 -8.42 -9.52 -3.34
N SER A 68 -9.02 -8.32 -3.32
CA SER A 68 -8.75 -7.29 -4.31
C SER A 68 -8.88 -5.89 -3.71
N ILE A 69 -8.05 -4.97 -4.21
CA ILE A 69 -8.03 -3.55 -3.85
C ILE A 69 -7.90 -2.77 -5.16
N ASP A 70 -8.70 -1.72 -5.31
CA ASP A 70 -8.55 -0.73 -6.37
C ASP A 70 -8.58 0.69 -5.77
N TRP A 71 -7.81 1.60 -6.35
CA TRP A 71 -7.71 2.98 -5.91
C TRP A 71 -7.98 3.93 -7.08
N ALA A 72 -9.09 4.65 -7.00
CA ALA A 72 -9.49 5.60 -8.03
C ALA A 72 -8.44 6.71 -8.20
N PRO A 73 -7.87 6.89 -9.41
CA PRO A 73 -6.71 7.75 -9.63
C PRO A 73 -7.00 9.25 -9.44
N ARG A 74 -8.27 9.68 -9.54
CA ARG A 74 -8.66 11.10 -9.47
C ARG A 74 -9.49 11.48 -8.25
N ARG A 75 -10.17 10.51 -7.63
CA ARG A 75 -11.14 10.77 -6.55
C ARG A 75 -10.61 10.41 -5.17
N ASN A 76 -9.43 9.80 -5.11
CA ASN A 76 -8.85 9.29 -3.88
C ASN A 76 -9.80 8.36 -3.11
N GLN A 77 -10.56 7.54 -3.84
CA GLN A 77 -11.51 6.56 -3.29
C GLN A 77 -10.94 5.16 -3.46
N ILE A 78 -11.06 4.34 -2.42
CA ILE A 78 -10.54 2.97 -2.40
C ILE A 78 -11.74 2.01 -2.40
N VAL A 79 -11.68 1.02 -3.29
CA VAL A 79 -12.59 -0.11 -3.33
C VAL A 79 -11.84 -1.35 -2.85
N LYS A 80 -12.48 -2.13 -1.98
CA LYS A 80 -11.93 -3.39 -1.46
C LYS A 80 -12.97 -4.50 -1.73
N ALA A 81 -12.48 -5.68 -2.09
CA ALA A 81 -13.30 -6.87 -2.20
C ALA A 81 -12.75 -7.97 -1.28
N SER A 82 -13.64 -8.61 -0.53
CA SER A 82 -13.35 -9.69 0.39
C SER A 82 -14.24 -10.90 0.07
N GLN A 83 -14.04 -11.99 0.79
CA GLN A 83 -14.80 -13.23 0.65
C GLN A 83 -16.03 -13.29 1.56
N ASP A 84 -16.37 -12.18 2.21
CA ASP A 84 -17.53 -12.06 3.11
C ASP A 84 -18.84 -11.74 2.38
#